data_AF-A0A9P5TF49-F1
#
_entry.id   AF-A0A9P5TF49-F1
#
_cell.length_a   1.000
_cell.length_b   1.000
_cell.length_c   1.000
_cell.angle_alpha   90.00
_cell.angle_beta   90.00
_cell.angle_gamma   90.00
#
_symmetry.space_group_name_H-M   'P 1'
#
loop_
_entity.id
_entity.type
_entity.pdbx_description
1 polymer ?
#
loop_
_entity_poly.entity_id
_entity_poly.type
_entity_poly.pdbx_seq_one_letter_code
_entity_poly.pdbx_strand_id
1 'polypeptide(L)'
;METFAKWRAHQSASPKTYPSFILTKAPSVQLTKEFAGTDEGRSAEATLRRKHEEYCDSLLSNALSAKESERELLDRLIDPEALWTKIKGELDARVQVILASRKTLKVVPVENGEPGEVTYAGWEVSSVAVRQAFEIREDAVAFAFRAISIVEGRHIAQRSKTDRKKEIAKAVDVEMADATKPGPSIQSMVDRAVSARLK
;
A
#
# COMPACT_ATOMS: atom_id res chain seq x y z
N MET A 1 -1.88 -2.88 0.08
CA MET A 1 -1.08 -2.62 -1.15
C MET A 1 -0.29 -3.83 -1.68
N GLU A 2 0.22 -4.73 -0.84
CA GLU A 2 0.97 -5.91 -1.33
C GLU A 2 0.16 -6.81 -2.28
N THR A 3 -1.15 -6.96 -2.01
CA THR A 3 -2.09 -7.71 -2.86
C THR A 3 -2.24 -7.10 -4.26
N PHE A 4 -2.32 -5.77 -4.37
CA PHE A 4 -2.45 -5.07 -5.66
C PHE A 4 -1.19 -5.23 -6.51
N ALA A 5 -0.01 -5.06 -5.91
CA ALA A 5 1.27 -5.28 -6.59
C ALA A 5 1.42 -6.74 -7.06
N LYS A 6 1.03 -7.72 -6.22
CA LYS A 6 1.00 -9.14 -6.60
C LYS A 6 0.09 -9.41 -7.79
N TRP A 7 -1.12 -8.82 -7.82
CA TRP A 7 -2.05 -9.00 -8.93
C TRP A 7 -1.59 -8.34 -10.22
N ARG A 8 -0.94 -7.16 -10.15
CA ARG A 8 -0.27 -6.59 -11.33
C ARG A 8 0.88 -7.45 -11.82
N ALA A 9 1.63 -8.08 -10.93
CA ALA A 9 2.69 -9.03 -11.33
C ALA A 9 2.14 -10.24 -12.10
N HIS A 10 0.95 -10.74 -11.73
CA HIS A 10 0.26 -11.79 -12.49
C HIS A 10 -0.12 -11.33 -13.91
N GLN A 11 -0.61 -10.09 -14.06
CA GLN A 11 -0.95 -9.49 -15.35
C GLN A 11 0.29 -9.30 -16.25
N SER A 12 1.44 -8.94 -15.67
CA SER A 12 2.69 -8.69 -16.40
C SER A 12 3.58 -9.93 -16.60
N ALA A 13 3.22 -11.07 -16.00
CA ALA A 13 3.98 -12.31 -16.15
C ALA A 13 3.93 -12.82 -17.59
N SER A 14 5.00 -13.48 -18.05
CA SER A 14 5.06 -14.16 -19.34
C SER A 14 5.52 -15.62 -19.14
N PRO A 15 4.66 -16.63 -19.34
CA PRO A 15 3.25 -16.52 -19.75
C PRO A 15 2.36 -15.87 -18.68
N LYS A 16 1.25 -15.28 -19.12
CA LYS A 16 0.28 -14.62 -18.22
C LYS A 16 -0.21 -15.60 -17.16
N THR A 17 -0.26 -15.16 -15.92
CA THR A 17 -0.76 -15.97 -14.79
C THR A 17 -1.92 -15.24 -14.11
N TYR A 18 -2.65 -15.95 -13.25
CA TYR A 18 -3.78 -15.39 -12.52
C TYR A 18 -3.66 -15.65 -11.02
N PRO A 19 -4.22 -14.76 -10.16
CA PRO A 19 -4.35 -15.02 -8.74
C PRO A 19 -5.22 -16.23 -8.43
N SER A 20 -5.03 -16.83 -7.24
CA SER A 20 -5.71 -18.06 -6.82
C SER A 20 -7.24 -17.99 -6.75
N PHE A 21 -7.82 -16.79 -6.64
CA PHE A 21 -9.28 -16.63 -6.63
C PHE A 21 -9.91 -16.72 -8.03
N ILE A 22 -9.11 -16.64 -9.09
CA ILE A 22 -9.59 -16.80 -10.48
C ILE A 22 -9.44 -18.27 -10.86
N LEU A 23 -10.55 -18.89 -11.26
CA LEU A 23 -10.54 -20.28 -11.70
C LEU A 23 -9.89 -20.38 -13.10
N THR A 24 -8.61 -20.73 -13.13
CA THR A 24 -7.84 -20.81 -14.38
C THR A 24 -8.15 -22.05 -15.21
N LYS A 25 -8.66 -23.12 -14.59
CA LYS A 25 -9.02 -24.34 -15.29
C LYS A 25 -10.29 -24.12 -16.11
N ALA A 26 -10.16 -24.17 -17.43
CA ALA A 26 -11.30 -24.06 -18.33
C ALA A 26 -12.30 -25.22 -18.10
N PRO A 27 -13.62 -24.94 -18.09
CA PRO A 27 -14.63 -25.98 -18.03
C PRO A 27 -14.56 -26.86 -19.29
N SER A 28 -14.56 -28.17 -19.11
CA SER A 28 -14.61 -29.14 -20.20
C SER A 28 -16.05 -29.46 -20.56
N VAL A 29 -16.44 -29.22 -21.81
CA VAL A 29 -17.71 -29.69 -22.35
C VAL A 29 -17.50 -31.07 -22.95
N GLN A 30 -18.33 -32.03 -22.57
CA GLN A 30 -18.29 -33.36 -23.16
C GLN A 30 -18.93 -33.33 -24.54
N LEU A 31 -18.11 -33.40 -25.58
CA LEU A 31 -18.56 -33.60 -26.95
C LEU A 31 -18.54 -35.09 -27.29
N THR A 32 -19.43 -35.52 -28.18
CA THR A 32 -19.36 -36.88 -28.72
C THR A 32 -18.06 -37.04 -29.52
N LYS A 33 -17.45 -38.23 -29.48
CA LYS A 33 -16.17 -38.50 -30.13
C LYS A 33 -16.19 -38.20 -31.64
N GLU A 34 -17.33 -38.47 -32.28
CA GLU A 34 -17.55 -38.22 -33.71
C GLU A 34 -17.57 -36.73 -34.02
N PHE A 35 -18.19 -35.92 -33.16
CA PHE A 35 -18.27 -34.47 -33.34
C PHE A 35 -16.97 -33.76 -32.96
N ALA A 36 -16.33 -34.18 -31.87
CA ALA A 36 -15.05 -33.62 -31.42
C ALA A 36 -13.93 -33.76 -32.49
N GLY A 37 -14.04 -34.77 -33.35
CA GLY A 37 -13.13 -34.99 -34.47
C GLY A 37 -13.34 -34.08 -35.68
N THR A 38 -14.49 -33.39 -35.78
CA THR A 38 -14.79 -32.49 -36.91
C THR A 38 -14.17 -31.11 -36.71
N ASP A 39 -14.12 -30.32 -37.79
CA ASP A 39 -13.66 -28.93 -37.73
C ASP A 39 -14.60 -28.06 -36.88
N GLU A 40 -15.90 -28.33 -36.93
CA GLU A 40 -16.91 -27.65 -36.12
C GLU A 40 -16.74 -27.93 -34.63
N GLY A 41 -16.49 -29.20 -34.25
CA GLY A 41 -16.26 -29.58 -32.86
C GLY A 41 -15.00 -28.92 -32.28
N ARG A 42 -13.89 -28.95 -33.03
CA ARG A 42 -12.64 -28.27 -32.63
C ARG A 42 -12.82 -26.75 -32.52
N SER A 43 -13.56 -26.14 -33.44
CA SER A 43 -13.88 -24.71 -33.41
C SER A 43 -14.74 -24.32 -32.21
N ALA A 44 -15.70 -25.16 -31.83
CA ALA A 44 -16.53 -24.96 -30.65
C ALA A 44 -15.71 -25.02 -29.35
N GLU A 45 -14.82 -26.03 -29.21
CA GLU A 45 -13.91 -26.12 -28.05
C GLU A 45 -12.94 -24.93 -27.97
N ALA A 46 -12.36 -24.52 -29.10
CA ALA A 46 -11.49 -23.35 -29.17
C ALA A 46 -12.24 -22.07 -28.77
N THR A 47 -13.50 -21.93 -29.20
CA THR A 47 -14.36 -20.81 -28.82
C THR A 47 -14.64 -20.79 -27.32
N LEU A 48 -14.96 -21.94 -26.71
CA LEU A 48 -15.17 -22.06 -25.27
C LEU A 48 -13.90 -21.72 -24.48
N ARG A 49 -12.74 -22.23 -24.90
CA ARG A 49 -11.45 -21.90 -24.27
C ARG A 49 -11.18 -20.40 -24.34
N ARG A 50 -11.36 -19.78 -25.52
CA ARG A 50 -11.18 -18.33 -25.71
C ARG A 50 -12.12 -17.52 -24.80
N LYS A 51 -13.39 -17.91 -24.68
CA LYS A 51 -14.35 -17.25 -23.78
C LYS A 51 -13.97 -17.39 -22.31
N HIS A 52 -13.40 -18.52 -21.91
CA HIS A 52 -12.88 -18.71 -20.56
C HIS A 52 -11.66 -17.81 -20.29
N GLU A 53 -10.76 -17.67 -21.25
CA GLU A 53 -9.62 -16.75 -21.18
C GLU A 53 -10.08 -15.28 -21.07
N GLU A 54 -11.04 -14.85 -21.91
CA GLU A 54 -11.67 -13.53 -21.83
C GLU A 54 -12.31 -13.27 -20.44
N TYR A 55 -12.95 -14.29 -19.86
CA TYR A 55 -13.50 -14.22 -18.51
C TYR A 55 -12.40 -14.00 -17.46
N CYS A 56 -11.32 -14.78 -17.51
CA CYS A 56 -10.21 -14.65 -16.56
C CYS A 56 -9.55 -13.27 -16.64
N ASP A 57 -9.38 -12.76 -17.85
CA ASP A 57 -8.82 -11.44 -18.13
C ASP A 57 -9.70 -10.30 -17.61
N SER A 58 -10.99 -10.36 -17.92
CA SER A 58 -11.97 -9.38 -17.46
C SER A 58 -12.05 -9.37 -15.94
N LEU A 59 -12.10 -10.54 -15.31
CA LEU A 59 -12.15 -10.65 -13.85
C LEU A 59 -10.89 -10.08 -13.18
N LEU A 60 -9.71 -10.37 -13.71
CA LEU A 60 -8.46 -9.80 -13.20
C LEU A 60 -8.43 -8.27 -13.33
N SER A 61 -8.84 -7.75 -14.48
CA SER A 61 -8.91 -6.30 -14.74
C SER A 61 -9.87 -5.61 -13.77
N ASN A 62 -11.06 -6.15 -13.58
CA ASN A 62 -12.05 -5.60 -12.66
C ASN A 62 -11.58 -5.67 -11.20
N ALA A 63 -10.94 -6.77 -10.79
CA ALA A 63 -10.38 -6.90 -9.46
C ALA A 63 -9.26 -5.87 -9.20
N LEU A 64 -8.42 -5.60 -10.19
CA LEU A 64 -7.40 -4.55 -10.13
C LEU A 64 -8.06 -3.18 -10.00
N SER A 65 -9.02 -2.84 -10.86
CA SER A 65 -9.74 -1.57 -10.79
C SER A 65 -10.41 -1.35 -9.43
N ALA A 66 -11.09 -2.37 -8.89
CA ALA A 66 -11.71 -2.28 -7.56
C ALA A 66 -10.68 -2.00 -6.46
N LYS A 67 -9.49 -2.64 -6.53
CA LYS A 67 -8.40 -2.38 -5.59
C LYS A 67 -7.74 -1.02 -5.77
N GLU A 68 -7.71 -0.49 -6.98
CA GLU A 68 -7.24 0.86 -7.25
C GLU A 68 -8.20 1.90 -6.66
N SER A 69 -9.51 1.73 -6.83
CA SER A 69 -10.52 2.61 -6.21
C SER A 69 -10.51 2.53 -4.68
N GLU A 70 -10.28 1.35 -4.09
CA GLU A 70 -10.09 1.20 -2.65
C GLU A 70 -8.87 2.01 -2.18
N ARG A 71 -7.76 1.97 -2.92
CA ARG A 71 -6.55 2.77 -2.62
C ARG A 71 -6.86 4.27 -2.68
N GLU A 72 -7.52 4.74 -3.74
CA GLU A 72 -7.90 6.15 -3.89
C GLU A 72 -8.83 6.64 -2.77
N LEU A 73 -9.73 5.78 -2.28
CA LEU A 73 -10.55 6.09 -1.12
C LEU A 73 -9.68 6.28 0.13
N LEU A 74 -8.73 5.36 0.37
CA LEU A 74 -7.83 5.45 1.53
C LEU A 74 -6.93 6.69 1.46
N ASP A 75 -6.42 7.01 0.28
CA ASP A 75 -5.61 8.22 0.05
C ASP A 75 -6.43 9.49 0.35
N ARG A 76 -7.71 9.54 -0.06
CA ARG A 76 -8.61 10.65 0.29
C ARG A 76 -8.91 10.75 1.79
N LEU A 77 -8.88 9.65 2.54
CA LEU A 77 -9.16 9.67 3.98
C LEU A 77 -8.00 10.23 4.81
N ILE A 78 -6.78 10.27 4.25
CA ILE A 78 -5.58 10.83 4.88
C ILE A 78 -5.21 12.21 4.30
N ASP A 79 -6.06 12.75 3.42
CA ASP A 79 -5.92 14.10 2.89
C ASP A 79 -5.98 15.16 4.01
N PRO A 80 -5.21 16.27 3.93
CA PRO A 80 -5.21 17.30 4.97
C PRO A 80 -6.60 17.82 5.34
N GLU A 81 -7.48 18.03 4.35
CA GLU A 81 -8.82 18.58 4.58
C GLU A 81 -9.74 17.59 5.28
N ALA A 82 -9.66 16.31 4.87
CA ALA A 82 -10.38 15.22 5.50
C ALA A 82 -9.92 15.00 6.96
N LEU A 83 -8.61 15.07 7.20
CA LEU A 83 -8.02 14.99 8.54
C LEU A 83 -8.46 16.15 9.41
N TRP A 84 -8.34 17.39 8.93
CA TRP A 84 -8.76 18.59 9.65
C TRP A 84 -10.22 18.51 10.07
N THR A 85 -11.10 18.11 9.14
CA THR A 85 -12.53 17.97 9.39
C THR A 85 -12.82 16.97 10.53
N LYS A 86 -12.03 15.92 10.65
CA LYS A 86 -12.16 14.93 11.74
C LYS A 86 -11.62 15.43 13.08
N ILE A 87 -10.50 16.15 13.10
CA ILE A 87 -9.82 16.52 14.35
C ILE A 87 -10.30 17.85 14.95
N LYS A 88 -10.83 18.78 14.12
CA LYS A 88 -11.14 20.15 14.55
C LYS A 88 -12.09 20.21 15.75
N GLY A 89 -13.10 19.34 15.81
CA GLY A 89 -14.09 19.36 16.89
C GLY A 89 -13.48 19.02 18.25
N GLU A 90 -12.63 17.99 18.29
CA GLU A 90 -11.92 17.60 19.51
C GLU A 90 -10.88 18.66 19.89
N LEU A 91 -10.23 19.26 18.89
CA LEU A 91 -9.25 20.33 19.11
C LEU A 91 -9.88 21.58 19.70
N ASP A 92 -11.02 22.01 19.16
CA ASP A 92 -11.75 23.17 19.66
C ASP A 92 -12.22 22.94 21.09
N ALA A 93 -12.69 21.74 21.43
CA ALA A 93 -13.03 21.38 22.80
C ALA A 93 -11.83 21.53 23.76
N ARG A 94 -10.62 21.10 23.34
CA ARG A 94 -9.39 21.26 24.13
C ARG A 94 -8.95 22.73 24.24
N VAL A 95 -9.07 23.49 23.16
CA VAL A 95 -8.78 24.93 23.17
C VAL A 95 -9.68 25.66 24.18
N GLN A 96 -10.97 25.34 24.23
CA GLN A 96 -11.88 25.98 25.20
C GLN A 96 -11.43 25.72 26.65
N VAL A 97 -10.98 24.52 26.97
CA VAL A 97 -10.44 24.20 28.31
C VAL A 97 -9.18 25.04 28.62
N ILE A 98 -8.29 25.21 27.65
CA ILE A 98 -7.08 26.04 27.82
C ILE A 98 -7.44 27.50 28.07
N LEU A 99 -8.36 28.06 27.28
CA LEU A 99 -8.75 29.47 27.40
C LEU A 99 -9.52 29.73 28.71
N ALA A 100 -10.35 28.77 29.15
CA ALA A 100 -11.10 28.89 30.40
C ALA A 100 -10.19 28.83 31.64
N SER A 101 -9.12 28.01 31.59
CA SER A 101 -8.21 27.80 32.72
C SER A 101 -7.11 28.87 32.84
N ARG A 102 -6.84 29.64 31.77
CA ARG A 102 -5.72 30.59 31.72
C ARG A 102 -6.20 32.03 31.60
N LYS A 103 -6.53 32.59 32.75
CA LYS A 103 -6.93 34.00 32.89
C LYS A 103 -5.80 34.84 33.48
N THR A 104 -5.70 36.07 33.02
CA THR A 104 -4.81 37.10 33.56
C THR A 104 -5.63 38.24 34.13
N LEU A 105 -5.01 38.99 35.04
CA LEU A 105 -5.62 40.16 35.64
C LEU A 105 -5.80 41.23 34.56
N LYS A 106 -7.03 41.72 34.40
CA LYS A 106 -7.30 42.89 33.58
C LYS A 106 -7.14 44.13 34.45
N VAL A 107 -6.25 45.02 34.02
CA VAL A 107 -6.05 46.33 34.64
C VAL A 107 -6.40 47.41 33.64
N VAL A 108 -7.08 48.46 34.11
CA VAL A 108 -7.44 49.63 33.30
C VAL A 108 -6.86 50.90 33.92
N PRO A 109 -6.44 51.88 33.11
CA PRO A 109 -5.98 53.17 33.63
C PRO A 109 -7.10 53.84 34.43
N VAL A 110 -6.75 54.52 35.52
CA VAL A 110 -7.71 55.36 36.26
C VAL A 110 -7.96 56.64 35.47
N GLU A 111 -9.22 56.93 35.15
CA GLU A 111 -9.58 58.22 34.56
C GLU A 111 -9.31 59.33 35.59
N ASN A 112 -8.37 60.24 35.27
CA ASN A 112 -7.88 61.33 36.12
C ASN A 112 -6.94 60.93 37.29
N GLY A 113 -6.34 59.74 37.24
CA GLY A 113 -5.29 59.31 38.19
C GLY A 113 -3.88 59.79 37.84
N GLU A 114 -2.90 59.47 38.69
CA GLU A 114 -1.48 59.72 38.39
C GLU A 114 -1.02 58.89 37.18
N PRO A 115 0.00 59.34 36.41
CA PRO A 115 0.53 58.59 35.28
C PRO A 115 1.02 57.20 35.71
N GLY A 116 0.35 56.15 35.24
CA GLY A 116 0.66 54.75 35.59
C GLY A 116 -0.24 54.15 36.67
N GLU A 117 -1.19 54.92 37.21
CA GLU A 117 -2.20 54.41 38.13
C GLU A 117 -3.21 53.52 37.38
N VAL A 118 -3.37 52.28 37.85
CA VAL A 118 -4.26 51.28 37.26
C VAL A 118 -5.20 50.71 38.30
N THR A 119 -6.44 50.46 37.89
CA THR A 119 -7.44 49.77 38.72
C THR A 119 -7.74 48.38 38.18
N TYR A 120 -8.13 47.50 39.10
CA TYR A 120 -8.58 46.15 38.78
C TYR A 120 -9.92 46.21 38.04
N ALA A 121 -9.96 45.64 36.83
CA ALA A 121 -11.15 45.57 35.98
C ALA A 121 -11.72 44.16 35.80
N GLY A 122 -11.10 43.15 36.43
CA GLY A 122 -11.56 41.76 36.36
C GLY A 122 -10.50 40.78 35.89
N TRP A 123 -10.96 39.61 35.46
CA TRP A 123 -10.15 38.57 34.83
C TRP A 123 -10.46 38.50 33.35
N GLU A 124 -9.43 38.45 32.52
CA GLU A 124 -9.56 38.24 31.07
C GLU A 124 -8.74 37.04 30.61
N VAL A 125 -9.01 36.54 29.41
CA VAL A 125 -8.20 35.45 28.85
C VAL A 125 -6.83 35.99 28.49
N SER A 126 -5.78 35.27 28.90
CA SER A 126 -4.41 35.67 28.59
C SER A 126 -4.18 35.75 27.08
N SER A 127 -3.60 36.84 26.59
CA SER A 127 -3.18 36.97 25.18
C SER A 127 -2.21 35.85 24.76
N VAL A 128 -1.38 35.36 25.68
CA VAL A 128 -0.50 34.21 25.48
C VAL A 128 -1.32 32.92 25.28
N ALA A 129 -2.40 32.74 26.03
CA ALA A 129 -3.28 31.57 25.88
C ALA A 129 -4.04 31.60 24.55
N VAL A 130 -4.48 32.78 24.09
CA VAL A 130 -5.10 32.96 22.78
C VAL A 130 -4.11 32.61 21.66
N ARG A 131 -2.87 33.12 21.75
CA ARG A 131 -1.82 32.80 20.79
C ARG A 131 -1.50 31.31 20.76
N GLN A 132 -1.34 30.68 21.92
CA GLN A 132 -1.08 29.25 22.00
C GLN A 132 -2.22 28.43 21.38
N ALA A 133 -3.48 28.83 21.61
CA ALA A 133 -4.63 28.17 21.00
C ALA A 133 -4.66 28.26 19.48
N PHE A 134 -4.10 29.34 18.92
CA PHE A 134 -3.93 29.49 17.47
C PHE A 134 -2.82 28.60 16.94
N GLU A 135 -1.64 28.64 17.56
CA GLU A 135 -0.47 27.81 17.19
C GLU A 135 -0.82 26.31 17.22
N ILE A 136 -1.56 25.86 18.25
CA ILE A 136 -2.06 24.48 18.35
C ILE A 136 -2.93 24.08 17.15
N ARG A 137 -3.72 25.00 16.59
CA ARG A 137 -4.56 24.73 15.42
C ARG A 137 -3.74 24.60 14.15
N GLU A 138 -2.74 25.47 13.98
CA GLU A 138 -1.83 25.40 12.84
C GLU A 138 -1.03 24.10 12.84
N ASP A 139 -0.54 23.68 14.00
CA ASP A 139 0.32 22.49 14.13
C ASP A 139 -0.45 21.16 14.12
N ALA A 140 -1.75 21.16 14.39
CA ALA A 140 -2.53 19.93 14.58
C ALA A 140 -2.46 18.97 13.38
N VAL A 141 -2.54 19.52 12.17
CA VAL A 141 -2.45 18.73 10.93
C VAL A 141 -1.03 18.17 10.75
N ALA A 142 0.00 18.95 11.08
CA ALA A 142 1.39 18.48 11.02
C ALA A 142 1.66 17.32 12.00
N PHE A 143 1.07 17.36 13.20
CA PHE A 143 1.14 16.23 14.14
C PHE A 143 0.42 14.99 13.63
N ALA A 144 -0.74 15.15 12.96
CA ALA A 144 -1.43 14.03 12.32
C ALA A 144 -0.56 13.38 11.23
N PHE A 145 0.08 14.19 10.37
CA PHE A 145 1.01 13.67 9.36
C PHE A 145 2.22 12.97 9.97
N ARG A 146 2.76 13.48 11.07
CA ARG A 146 3.85 12.81 11.78
C ARG A 146 3.45 11.42 12.27
N ALA A 147 2.22 11.26 12.77
CA ALA A 147 1.70 9.95 13.16
C ALA A 147 1.57 9.00 11.95
N ILE A 148 1.09 9.52 10.81
CA ILE A 148 1.01 8.76 9.55
C ILE A 148 2.41 8.30 9.12
N SER A 149 3.41 9.20 9.08
CA SER A 149 4.78 8.86 8.69
C SER A 149 5.41 7.79 9.59
N ILE A 150 5.12 7.78 10.89
CA ILE A 150 5.59 6.73 11.80
C ILE A 150 5.01 5.36 11.41
N VAL A 151 3.70 5.31 11.13
CA VAL A 151 3.02 4.08 10.73
C VAL A 151 3.53 3.59 9.37
N GLU A 152 3.68 4.48 8.40
CA GLU A 152 4.27 4.18 7.10
C GLU A 152 5.70 3.66 7.22
N GLY A 153 6.53 4.31 8.04
CA GLY A 153 7.89 3.88 8.34
C GLY A 153 7.94 2.47 8.92
N ARG A 154 7.01 2.13 9.83
CA ARG A 154 6.88 0.77 10.37
C ARG A 154 6.54 -0.24 9.28
N HIS A 155 5.62 0.10 8.37
CA HIS A 155 5.26 -0.78 7.26
C HIS A 155 6.41 -0.96 6.26
N ILE A 156 7.17 0.09 5.95
CA ILE A 156 8.35 0.02 5.08
C ILE A 156 9.41 -0.87 5.71
N ALA A 157 9.71 -0.69 7.00
CA ALA A 157 10.68 -1.52 7.72
C ALA A 157 10.28 -3.01 7.72
N GLN A 158 8.98 -3.30 7.89
CA GLN A 158 8.49 -4.67 7.84
C GLN A 158 8.56 -5.28 6.43
N ARG A 159 8.27 -4.50 5.39
CA ARG A 159 8.43 -4.94 3.99
C ARG A 159 9.89 -5.23 3.67
N SER A 160 10.80 -4.33 4.01
CA SER A 160 12.24 -4.52 3.82
C SER A 160 12.76 -5.81 4.47
N LYS A 161 12.32 -6.12 5.70
CA LYS A 161 12.66 -7.39 6.37
C LYS A 161 12.15 -8.60 5.57
N THR A 162 10.90 -8.55 5.12
CA THR A 162 10.29 -9.63 4.33
C THR A 162 10.99 -9.81 2.98
N ASP A 163 11.32 -8.72 2.30
CA ASP A 163 11.97 -8.77 1.00
C ASP A 163 13.40 -9.29 1.11
N ARG A 164 14.16 -8.87 2.14
CA ARG A 164 15.47 -9.43 2.45
C ARG A 164 15.41 -10.94 2.75
N LYS A 165 14.37 -11.40 3.46
CA LYS A 165 14.16 -12.84 3.69
C LYS A 165 13.90 -13.59 2.37
N LYS A 166 13.10 -13.01 1.46
CA LYS A 166 12.85 -13.61 0.14
C LYS A 166 14.11 -13.65 -0.72
N GLU A 167 14.93 -12.61 -0.68
CA GLU A 167 16.22 -12.56 -1.39
C GLU A 167 17.19 -13.63 -0.89
N ILE A 168 17.31 -13.77 0.44
CA ILE A 168 18.15 -14.83 1.03
C ILE A 168 17.66 -16.21 0.62
N ALA A 169 16.34 -16.47 0.68
CA ALA A 169 15.78 -17.74 0.26
C ALA A 169 16.09 -18.05 -1.23
N LYS A 170 15.91 -17.05 -2.11
CA LYS A 170 16.27 -17.20 -3.54
C LYS A 170 17.76 -17.47 -3.74
N ALA A 171 18.64 -16.82 -2.99
CA ALA A 171 20.08 -17.05 -3.09
C ALA A 171 20.45 -18.48 -2.68
N VAL A 172 19.87 -18.98 -1.58
CA VAL A 172 20.06 -20.37 -1.12
C VAL A 172 19.53 -21.36 -2.15
N ASP A 173 18.36 -21.13 -2.73
CA ASP A 173 17.79 -22.01 -3.77
C ASP A 173 18.71 -22.08 -5.00
N VAL A 174 19.33 -20.96 -5.39
CA VAL A 174 20.30 -20.91 -6.51
C VAL A 174 21.57 -21.69 -6.15
N GLU A 175 22.12 -21.51 -4.95
CA GLU A 175 23.32 -22.25 -4.50
C GLU A 175 23.07 -23.76 -4.44
N MET A 176 21.90 -24.18 -3.96
CA MET A 176 21.51 -25.59 -3.92
C MET A 176 21.28 -26.16 -5.32
N ALA A 177 20.71 -25.37 -6.24
CA ALA A 177 20.59 -25.75 -7.65
C ALA A 177 21.95 -25.89 -8.35
N ASP A 178 22.94 -25.07 -7.99
CA ASP A 178 24.30 -25.18 -8.52
C ASP A 178 25.03 -26.39 -7.93
N ALA A 179 24.86 -26.67 -6.63
CA ALA A 179 25.44 -27.82 -5.95
C ALA A 179 24.87 -29.18 -6.43
N THR A 180 23.66 -29.18 -6.99
CA THR A 180 22.98 -30.39 -7.50
C THR A 180 23.15 -30.60 -9.01
N LYS A 181 23.91 -29.74 -9.72
CA LYS A 181 24.26 -30.00 -11.12
C LYS A 181 25.11 -31.27 -11.20
N PRO A 182 24.66 -32.32 -11.92
CA PRO A 182 25.48 -33.51 -12.11
C PRO A 182 26.77 -33.11 -12.83
N GLY A 183 27.91 -33.42 -12.20
CA GLY A 183 29.22 -33.24 -12.82
C GLY A 183 29.27 -33.99 -14.17
N PRO A 184 30.10 -33.54 -15.12
CA PRO A 184 30.20 -34.19 -16.42
C PRO A 184 30.50 -35.67 -16.23
N SER A 185 29.69 -36.53 -16.86
CA SER A 185 29.89 -37.97 -16.75
C SER A 185 31.30 -38.31 -17.24
N ILE A 186 31.95 -39.28 -16.58
CA ILE A 186 33.31 -39.73 -16.93
C ILE A 186 33.41 -40.05 -18.42
N GLN A 187 32.34 -40.60 -19.00
CA GLN A 187 32.20 -40.89 -20.42
C GLN A 187 32.30 -39.64 -21.30
N SER A 188 31.63 -38.55 -20.94
CA SER A 188 31.73 -37.26 -21.65
C SER A 188 33.12 -36.63 -21.56
N MET A 189 33.86 -36.86 -20.46
CA MET A 189 35.24 -36.41 -20.31
C MET A 189 36.20 -37.23 -21.17
N VAL A 190 35.98 -38.54 -21.25
CA VAL A 190 36.74 -39.45 -22.13
C VAL A 190 36.49 -39.10 -23.60
N ASP A 191 35.24 -38.91 -24.01
CA ASP A 191 34.89 -38.56 -25.40
C ASP A 191 35.50 -37.21 -25.82
N ARG A 192 35.50 -36.22 -24.91
CA ARG A 192 36.15 -34.92 -25.16
C ARG A 192 37.67 -35.05 -25.27
N ALA A 193 38.30 -35.87 -24.43
CA ALA A 193 39.74 -36.11 -24.47
C ALA A 193 40.17 -36.87 -25.74
N VAL A 194 39.38 -37.85 -26.18
CA VAL A 194 39.61 -38.60 -27.42
C VAL A 194 39.40 -37.70 -28.64
N SER A 195 38.34 -36.89 -28.65
CA SER A 195 38.06 -35.95 -29.74
C SER A 195 39.15 -34.86 -29.89
N ALA A 196 39.73 -34.41 -28.77
CA ALA A 196 40.82 -33.43 -28.78
C ALA A 196 42.16 -34.01 -29.26
N ARG A 197 42.35 -35.34 -29.19
CA ARG A 197 43.54 -36.05 -29.69
C ARG A 197 43.45 -36.46 -31.17
N LEU A 198 42.26 -36.37 -31.77
CA LEU A 198 42.00 -36.71 -33.17
C LEU A 198 42.01 -35.48 -34.10
N LYS A 199 42.41 -34.31 -33.57
CA LYS A 199 42.82 -33.12 -34.35
C LYS A 199 44.34 -33.02 -34.35
#